data_AF-A0A9D6H6A1-F1
#
_entry.id   AF-A0A9D6H6A1-F1
#
_cell.length_a   1.000
_cell.length_b   1.000
_cell.length_c   1.000
_cell.angle_alpha   90.00
_cell.angle_beta   90.00
_cell.angle_gamma   90.00
#
_symmetry.space_group_name_H-M   'P 1'
#
loop_
_entity.id
_entity.type
_entity.pdbx_description
1 polymer ?
#
loop_
_entity_poly.entity_id
_entity_poly.type
_entity_poly.pdbx_seq_one_letter_code
_entity_poly.pdbx_strand_id
1 'polypeptide(L)'
;MKTSSRIAWTLWALVPVGMLAFHFGPGQAIHREEQASRLVARASSLEEIALASQERAYAAHLAAVAARMAAFGTDDAALREAATRATEAEDAAYASADADWKAAAAALAEAETALADEGGLRNAEIRVARARAIVRSGDVGVGAELLESVLETDFSSAATRTAASTPKEAAAREALARAAREELATAYYYGARLMRLAGKPSEEWREVSALARQHFRALAEQANAGEADDDAARHERNVELVLNLEQSSLDELYGKPSPRDCPGGQCNGMGKRPGKKPGKRPGNGEQPSKGAGMGGDIGTGW
;
A
#
# COMPACT_ATOMS: atom_id res chain seq x y z
N MET A 1 24.43 -67.03 2.91
CA MET A 1 23.42 -66.40 3.79
C MET A 1 23.94 -65.32 4.75
N LYS A 2 25.22 -65.27 5.17
CA LYS A 2 25.71 -64.22 6.10
C LYS A 2 25.72 -62.77 5.55
N THR A 3 25.71 -62.57 4.23
CA THR A 3 25.74 -61.24 3.60
C THR A 3 24.42 -60.46 3.72
N SER A 4 23.28 -61.11 3.46
CA SER A 4 21.96 -60.46 3.46
C SER A 4 21.61 -59.79 4.79
N SER A 5 21.98 -60.41 5.91
CA SER A 5 21.78 -59.85 7.26
C SER A 5 22.56 -58.53 7.49
N ARG A 6 23.78 -58.41 6.94
CA ARG A 6 24.58 -57.18 7.04
C ARG A 6 24.03 -56.04 6.19
N ILE A 7 23.50 -56.37 5.00
CA ILE A 7 22.85 -55.41 4.10
C ILE A 7 21.55 -54.87 4.73
N ALA A 8 20.74 -55.76 5.33
CA ALA A 8 19.54 -55.35 6.06
C ALA A 8 19.86 -54.42 7.24
N TRP A 9 20.91 -54.73 8.02
CA TRP A 9 21.35 -53.88 9.14
C TRP A 9 21.90 -52.51 8.71
N THR A 10 22.62 -52.44 7.58
CA THR A 10 23.12 -51.15 7.07
C THR A 10 22.00 -50.30 6.48
N LEU A 11 21.04 -50.89 5.75
CA LEU A 11 19.82 -50.20 5.34
C LEU A 11 19.03 -49.66 6.55
N TRP A 12 18.83 -50.48 7.59
CA TRP A 12 18.12 -50.07 8.80
C TRP A 12 18.84 -48.92 9.54
N ALA A 13 20.18 -49.00 9.68
CA ALA A 13 20.99 -47.95 10.29
C ALA A 13 21.05 -46.65 9.47
N LEU A 14 20.83 -46.71 8.15
CA LEU A 14 20.77 -45.52 7.28
C LEU A 14 19.43 -44.79 7.34
N VAL A 15 18.32 -45.45 7.73
CA VAL A 15 16.99 -44.81 7.80
C VAL A 15 16.97 -43.62 8.79
N PRO A 16 17.48 -43.71 10.03
CA PRO A 16 17.57 -42.56 10.93
C PRO A 16 18.43 -41.43 10.36
N VAL A 17 19.55 -41.74 9.71
CA VAL A 17 20.45 -40.73 9.12
C VAL A 17 19.78 -40.02 7.94
N GLY A 18 19.11 -40.77 7.07
CA GLY A 18 18.33 -40.22 5.95
C GLY A 18 17.14 -39.38 6.42
N MET A 19 16.45 -39.80 7.48
CA MET A 19 15.35 -39.04 8.09
C MET A 19 15.86 -37.75 8.75
N LEU A 20 17.02 -37.78 9.41
CA LEU A 20 17.65 -36.59 9.99
C LEU A 20 18.10 -35.60 8.91
N ALA A 21 18.77 -36.09 7.86
CA ALA A 21 19.21 -35.29 6.72
C ALA A 21 18.02 -34.71 5.92
N PHE A 22 16.94 -35.47 5.77
CA PHE A 22 15.69 -34.95 5.22
C PHE A 22 15.11 -33.86 6.11
N HIS A 23 14.96 -34.11 7.41
CA HIS A 23 14.34 -33.17 8.35
C HIS A 23 15.06 -31.83 8.47
N PHE A 24 16.40 -31.81 8.41
CA PHE A 24 17.18 -30.56 8.47
C PHE A 24 17.48 -29.93 7.10
N GLY A 25 17.27 -30.65 6.00
CA GLY A 25 17.39 -30.15 4.64
C GLY A 25 16.02 -29.91 3.98
N PRO A 26 15.61 -30.73 3.00
CA PRO A 26 14.38 -30.51 2.23
C PRO A 26 13.09 -30.45 3.08
N GLY A 27 13.05 -31.11 4.23
CA GLY A 27 11.92 -31.05 5.16
C GLY A 27 11.70 -29.66 5.77
N GLN A 28 12.77 -28.91 6.08
CA GLN A 28 12.62 -27.50 6.49
C GLN A 28 12.16 -26.64 5.32
N ALA A 29 12.70 -26.85 4.11
CA ALA A 29 12.34 -26.07 2.93
C ALA A 29 10.84 -26.20 2.59
N ILE A 30 10.33 -27.42 2.51
CA ILE A 30 8.91 -27.71 2.28
C ILE A 30 8.03 -27.08 3.38
N HIS A 31 8.45 -27.16 4.64
CA HIS A 31 7.66 -26.60 5.73
C HIS A 31 7.63 -25.06 5.73
N ARG A 32 8.74 -24.40 5.36
CA ARG A 32 8.80 -22.94 5.16
C ARG A 32 7.92 -22.51 4.00
N GLU A 33 7.98 -23.20 2.86
CA GLU A 33 7.14 -22.91 1.70
C GLU A 33 5.65 -23.07 2.01
N GLU A 34 5.27 -24.10 2.76
CA GLU A 34 3.90 -24.33 3.24
C GLU A 34 3.44 -23.25 4.23
N GLN A 35 4.28 -22.85 5.18
CA GLN A 35 4.00 -21.75 6.13
C GLN A 35 3.82 -20.41 5.41
N ALA A 36 4.77 -20.05 4.54
CA ALA A 36 4.72 -18.81 3.75
C ALA A 36 3.46 -18.76 2.87
N SER A 37 3.11 -19.87 2.22
CA SER A 37 1.90 -19.96 1.40
C SER A 37 0.62 -19.79 2.21
N ARG A 38 0.55 -20.35 3.44
CA ARG A 38 -0.56 -20.12 4.37
C ARG A 38 -0.65 -18.67 4.86
N LEU A 39 0.48 -18.04 5.17
CA LEU A 39 0.52 -16.66 5.64
C LEU A 39 0.09 -15.67 4.54
N VAL A 40 0.60 -15.84 3.32
CA VAL A 40 0.18 -15.04 2.16
C VAL A 40 -1.31 -15.25 1.84
N ALA A 41 -1.80 -16.49 1.84
CA ALA A 41 -3.22 -16.76 1.60
C ALA A 41 -4.14 -16.14 2.67
N ARG A 42 -3.73 -16.15 3.95
CA ARG A 42 -4.44 -15.46 5.04
C ARG A 42 -4.39 -13.94 4.89
N ALA A 43 -3.26 -13.38 4.46
CA ALA A 43 -3.15 -11.96 4.21
C ALA A 43 -4.10 -11.51 3.10
N SER A 44 -4.10 -12.20 1.95
CA SER A 44 -4.99 -11.85 0.82
C SER A 44 -6.48 -11.99 1.17
N SER A 45 -6.89 -12.98 1.97
CA SER A 45 -8.28 -13.07 2.40
C SER A 45 -8.70 -11.94 3.36
N LEU A 46 -7.76 -11.38 4.12
CA LEU A 46 -7.99 -10.18 4.95
C LEU A 46 -7.98 -8.89 4.12
N GLU A 47 -7.17 -8.80 3.06
CA GLU A 47 -7.25 -7.72 2.07
C GLU A 47 -8.59 -7.72 1.33
N GLU A 48 -9.13 -8.88 0.94
CA GLU A 48 -10.46 -9.02 0.32
C GLU A 48 -11.57 -8.53 1.27
N ILE A 49 -11.51 -8.89 2.56
CA ILE A 49 -12.44 -8.41 3.58
C ILE A 49 -12.32 -6.89 3.75
N ALA A 50 -11.09 -6.36 3.85
CA ALA A 50 -10.84 -4.94 4.03
C ALA A 50 -11.30 -4.09 2.82
N LEU A 51 -11.14 -4.60 1.59
CA LEU A 51 -11.71 -4.00 0.38
C LEU A 51 -13.25 -3.98 0.42
N ALA A 52 -13.89 -5.07 0.85
CA ALA A 52 -15.34 -5.14 1.01
C ALA A 52 -15.87 -4.23 2.15
N SER A 53 -15.04 -3.90 3.13
CA SER A 53 -15.33 -2.90 4.17
C SER A 53 -15.10 -1.47 3.69
N GLN A 54 -14.03 -1.23 2.94
CA GLN A 54 -13.75 0.06 2.30
C GLN A 54 -14.88 0.48 1.34
N GLU A 55 -15.42 -0.45 0.55
CA GLU A 55 -16.56 -0.16 -0.33
C GLU A 55 -17.82 0.24 0.44
N ARG A 56 -18.10 -0.40 1.59
CA ARG A 56 -19.21 -0.04 2.47
C ARG A 56 -18.99 1.33 3.11
N ALA A 57 -17.75 1.66 3.48
CA ALA A 57 -17.39 2.99 3.97
C ALA A 57 -17.55 4.06 2.89
N TYR A 58 -17.13 3.79 1.65
CA TYR A 58 -17.31 4.72 0.54
C TYR A 58 -18.78 4.93 0.15
N ALA A 59 -19.60 3.89 0.18
CA ALA A 59 -21.05 4.01 -0.03
C ALA A 59 -21.71 4.87 1.07
N ALA A 60 -21.30 4.72 2.33
CA ALA A 60 -21.76 5.56 3.43
C ALA A 60 -21.27 7.02 3.30
N HIS A 61 -20.02 7.24 2.89
CA HIS A 61 -19.44 8.54 2.60
C HIS A 61 -20.26 9.32 1.55
N LEU A 62 -20.60 8.67 0.43
CA LEU A 62 -21.42 9.28 -0.62
C LEU A 62 -22.83 9.65 -0.10
N ALA A 63 -23.45 8.80 0.72
CA ALA A 63 -24.73 9.09 1.35
C ALA A 63 -24.62 10.28 2.34
N ALA A 64 -23.54 10.37 3.10
CA ALA A 64 -23.29 11.46 4.05
C ALA A 64 -23.01 12.80 3.34
N VAL A 65 -22.22 12.82 2.27
CA VAL A 65 -22.04 14.00 1.42
C VAL A 65 -23.39 14.46 0.84
N ALA A 66 -24.18 13.56 0.26
CA ALA A 66 -25.51 13.89 -0.26
C ALA A 66 -26.46 14.45 0.82
N ALA A 67 -26.48 13.85 2.03
CA ALA A 67 -27.31 14.33 3.12
C ALA A 67 -26.84 15.70 3.66
N ARG A 68 -25.53 15.93 3.79
CA ARG A 68 -24.95 17.23 4.15
C ARG A 68 -25.30 18.31 3.11
N MET A 69 -25.21 18.00 1.81
CA MET A 69 -25.62 18.91 0.74
C MET A 69 -27.12 19.22 0.77
N ALA A 70 -27.97 18.23 1.05
CA ALA A 70 -29.42 18.44 1.14
C ALA A 70 -29.83 19.33 2.33
N ALA A 71 -29.12 19.23 3.47
CA ALA A 71 -29.37 20.06 4.64
C ALA A 71 -28.78 21.48 4.52
N PHE A 72 -27.80 21.70 3.65
CA PHE A 72 -27.03 22.95 3.56
C PHE A 72 -27.91 24.16 3.23
N GLY A 73 -27.81 25.21 4.07
CA GLY A 73 -28.61 26.43 3.91
C GLY A 73 -30.11 26.28 4.21
N THR A 74 -30.55 25.13 4.72
CA THR A 74 -31.97 24.87 5.07
C THR A 74 -32.20 24.96 6.58
N ASP A 75 -33.41 25.36 6.97
CA ASP A 75 -33.84 25.33 8.37
C ASP A 75 -34.63 24.06 8.77
N ASP A 76 -34.69 23.07 7.87
CA ASP A 76 -35.43 21.82 8.07
C ASP A 76 -34.77 20.93 9.14
N ALA A 77 -35.53 20.58 10.18
CA ALA A 77 -35.05 19.75 11.28
C ALA A 77 -34.77 18.29 10.84
N ALA A 78 -35.60 17.74 9.96
CA ALA A 78 -35.46 16.37 9.47
C ALA A 78 -34.27 16.22 8.50
N LEU A 79 -33.98 17.22 7.68
CA LEU A 79 -32.78 17.22 6.84
C LEU A 79 -31.50 17.31 7.68
N ARG A 80 -31.46 18.18 8.71
CA ARG A 80 -30.33 18.23 9.65
C ARG A 80 -30.15 16.89 10.40
N GLU A 81 -31.22 16.28 10.90
CA GLU A 81 -31.18 14.97 11.57
C GLU A 81 -30.72 13.84 10.62
N ALA A 82 -31.14 13.86 9.35
CA ALA A 82 -30.68 12.93 8.33
C ALA A 82 -29.17 13.08 8.04
N ALA A 83 -28.66 14.32 7.96
CA ALA A 83 -27.24 14.58 7.78
C ALA A 83 -26.38 14.10 8.97
N THR A 84 -26.87 14.27 10.21
CA THR A 84 -26.22 13.70 11.41
C THR A 84 -26.15 12.18 11.32
N ARG A 85 -27.28 11.48 11.14
CA ARG A 85 -27.30 10.01 11.06
C ARG A 85 -26.49 9.44 9.90
N ALA A 86 -26.43 10.13 8.77
CA ALA A 86 -25.59 9.72 7.65
C ALA A 86 -24.10 9.86 7.97
N THR A 87 -23.71 10.90 8.72
CA THR A 87 -22.32 11.08 9.21
C THR A 87 -21.97 10.02 10.27
N GLU A 88 -22.88 9.71 11.20
CA GLU A 88 -22.69 8.61 12.17
C GLU A 88 -22.50 7.23 11.49
N ALA A 89 -23.22 6.99 10.38
CA ALA A 89 -23.08 5.78 9.57
C ALA A 89 -21.77 5.75 8.74
N GLU A 90 -21.33 6.90 8.23
CA GLU A 90 -20.03 7.09 7.58
C GLU A 90 -18.87 6.79 8.55
N ASP A 91 -18.88 7.39 9.74
CA ASP A 91 -17.87 7.15 10.79
C ASP A 91 -17.82 5.68 11.21
N ALA A 92 -18.99 5.05 11.45
CA ALA A 92 -19.07 3.64 11.83
C ALA A 92 -18.57 2.69 10.71
N ALA A 93 -18.83 3.02 9.44
CA ALA A 93 -18.37 2.22 8.32
C ALA A 93 -16.85 2.37 8.09
N TYR A 94 -16.30 3.58 8.21
CA TYR A 94 -14.86 3.79 8.17
C TYR A 94 -14.14 3.13 9.36
N ALA A 95 -14.73 3.10 10.56
CA ALA A 95 -14.18 2.38 11.70
C ALA A 95 -14.12 0.85 11.48
N SER A 96 -15.07 0.27 10.74
CA SER A 96 -14.99 -1.13 10.30
C SER A 96 -13.86 -1.34 9.29
N ALA A 97 -13.77 -0.48 8.26
CA ALA A 97 -12.72 -0.56 7.24
C ALA A 97 -11.31 -0.43 7.86
N ASP A 98 -11.14 0.49 8.82
CA ASP A 98 -9.89 0.65 9.57
C ASP A 98 -9.46 -0.64 10.28
N ALA A 99 -10.38 -1.25 11.03
CA ALA A 99 -10.10 -2.50 11.76
C ALA A 99 -9.70 -3.65 10.83
N ASP A 100 -10.37 -3.78 9.68
CA ASP A 100 -10.06 -4.81 8.69
C ASP A 100 -8.72 -4.55 7.97
N TRP A 101 -8.40 -3.29 7.61
CA TRP A 101 -7.09 -2.92 7.07
C TRP A 101 -5.95 -3.15 8.08
N LYS A 102 -6.18 -2.88 9.37
CA LYS A 102 -5.24 -3.23 10.45
C LYS A 102 -5.04 -4.73 10.57
N ALA A 103 -6.08 -5.55 10.41
CA ALA A 103 -5.96 -7.01 10.39
C ALA A 103 -5.15 -7.52 9.18
N ALA A 104 -5.38 -6.96 7.99
CA ALA A 104 -4.58 -7.27 6.79
C ALA A 104 -3.11 -6.85 6.97
N ALA A 105 -2.85 -5.63 7.44
CA ALA A 105 -1.49 -5.13 7.72
C ALA A 105 -0.74 -6.00 8.75
N ALA A 106 -1.43 -6.51 9.76
CA ALA A 106 -0.85 -7.43 10.75
C ALA A 106 -0.49 -8.79 10.14
N ALA A 107 -1.38 -9.39 9.34
CA ALA A 107 -1.10 -10.67 8.66
C ALA A 107 0.04 -10.53 7.62
N LEU A 108 0.14 -9.38 6.94
CA LEU A 108 1.26 -9.07 6.05
C LEU A 108 2.57 -8.88 6.82
N ALA A 109 2.55 -8.34 8.04
CA ALA A 109 3.73 -8.27 8.91
C ALA A 109 4.16 -9.65 9.42
N GLU A 110 3.23 -10.57 9.71
CA GLU A 110 3.54 -11.98 10.00
C GLU A 110 4.21 -12.66 8.79
N ALA A 111 3.69 -12.44 7.58
CA ALA A 111 4.26 -12.97 6.34
C ALA A 111 5.66 -12.41 6.03
N GLU A 112 5.86 -11.09 6.19
CA GLU A 112 7.16 -10.41 6.05
C GLU A 112 8.20 -10.98 7.02
N THR A 113 7.80 -11.22 8.27
CA THR A 113 8.68 -11.79 9.31
C THR A 113 9.08 -13.23 9.00
N ALA A 114 8.14 -14.06 8.53
CA ALA A 114 8.41 -15.44 8.13
C ALA A 114 9.31 -15.55 6.88
N LEU A 115 9.34 -14.51 6.04
CA LEU A 115 10.09 -14.43 4.78
C LEU A 115 11.32 -13.51 4.86
N ALA A 116 11.73 -13.09 6.06
CA ALA A 116 12.86 -12.18 6.27
C ALA A 116 14.19 -12.76 5.75
N ASP A 117 14.41 -14.07 5.91
CA ASP A 117 15.61 -14.77 5.44
C ASP A 117 15.65 -14.96 3.91
N GLU A 118 14.51 -14.86 3.21
CA GLU A 118 14.43 -15.09 1.75
C GLU A 118 14.66 -13.82 0.93
N GLY A 119 14.22 -12.65 1.43
CA GLY A 119 14.39 -11.36 0.78
C GLY A 119 13.85 -11.29 -0.65
N GLY A 120 14.66 -10.78 -1.58
CA GLY A 120 14.36 -10.81 -3.02
C GLY A 120 13.23 -9.88 -3.46
N LEU A 121 12.41 -10.33 -4.42
CA LEU A 121 11.26 -9.57 -4.93
C LEU A 121 10.00 -9.81 -4.10
N ARG A 122 9.73 -11.07 -3.70
CA ARG A 122 8.53 -11.48 -2.97
C ARG A 122 8.42 -10.83 -1.58
N ASN A 123 9.54 -10.63 -0.89
CA ASN A 123 9.54 -9.89 0.37
C ASN A 123 9.15 -8.41 0.12
N ALA A 124 9.72 -7.77 -0.90
CA ALA A 124 9.36 -6.39 -1.28
C ALA A 124 7.87 -6.25 -1.68
N GLU A 125 7.29 -7.23 -2.39
CA GLU A 125 5.85 -7.28 -2.70
C GLU A 125 5.00 -7.23 -1.42
N ILE A 126 5.33 -8.06 -0.43
CA ILE A 126 4.65 -8.11 0.86
C ILE A 126 4.86 -6.80 1.65
N ARG A 127 6.05 -6.20 1.62
CA ARG A 127 6.32 -4.90 2.26
C ARG A 127 5.50 -3.76 1.63
N VAL A 128 5.34 -3.74 0.30
CA VAL A 128 4.47 -2.77 -0.41
C VAL A 128 3.01 -3.00 -0.04
N ALA A 129 2.51 -4.24 -0.04
CA ALA A 129 1.14 -4.57 0.35
C ALA A 129 0.86 -4.20 1.82
N ARG A 130 1.80 -4.49 2.73
CA ARG A 130 1.71 -4.11 4.15
C ARG A 130 1.60 -2.60 4.30
N ALA A 131 2.45 -1.85 3.60
CA ALA A 131 2.44 -0.39 3.65
C ALA A 131 1.15 0.19 3.07
N ARG A 132 0.64 -0.38 1.96
CA ARG A 132 -0.67 -0.06 1.36
C ARG A 132 -1.81 -0.24 2.37
N ALA A 133 -1.82 -1.35 3.12
CA ALA A 133 -2.83 -1.61 4.15
C ALA A 133 -2.74 -0.61 5.32
N ILE A 134 -1.53 -0.26 5.77
CA ILE A 134 -1.30 0.77 6.80
C ILE A 134 -1.74 2.17 6.32
N VAL A 135 -1.58 2.50 5.04
CA VAL A 135 -2.14 3.73 4.46
C VAL A 135 -3.68 3.71 4.55
N ARG A 136 -4.31 2.59 4.19
CA ARG A 136 -5.78 2.47 4.16
C ARG A 136 -6.43 2.27 5.54
N SER A 137 -5.65 1.96 6.58
CA SER A 137 -6.05 2.04 7.99
C SER A 137 -5.92 3.45 8.62
N GLY A 138 -5.76 4.49 7.80
CA GLY A 138 -5.64 5.88 8.28
C GLY A 138 -4.32 6.20 8.99
N ASP A 139 -3.40 5.24 9.11
CA ASP A 139 -2.04 5.41 9.64
C ASP A 139 -1.07 5.85 8.52
N VAL A 140 -1.55 6.80 7.72
CA VAL A 140 -1.01 7.23 6.42
C VAL A 140 0.46 7.62 6.50
N GLY A 141 0.89 8.28 7.58
CA GLY A 141 2.30 8.65 7.78
C GLY A 141 3.22 7.44 7.93
N VAL A 142 2.79 6.42 8.69
CA VAL A 142 3.54 5.17 8.91
C VAL A 142 3.61 4.35 7.63
N GLY A 143 2.50 4.30 6.88
CA GLY A 143 2.45 3.64 5.57
C GLY A 143 3.35 4.34 4.53
N ALA A 144 3.35 5.67 4.50
CA ALA A 144 4.22 6.45 3.63
C ALA A 144 5.72 6.28 3.99
N GLU A 145 6.07 6.24 5.28
CA GLU A 145 7.45 5.99 5.73
C GLU A 145 7.92 4.57 5.41
N LEU A 146 7.03 3.57 5.47
CA LEU A 146 7.36 2.21 5.02
C LEU A 146 7.52 2.13 3.49
N LEU A 147 6.72 2.86 2.70
CA LEU A 147 6.88 2.95 1.24
C LEU A 147 8.17 3.67 0.84
N GLU A 148 8.54 4.77 1.49
CA GLU A 148 9.86 5.40 1.34
C GLU A 148 10.98 4.42 1.66
N SER A 149 10.88 3.72 2.81
CA SER A 149 11.88 2.74 3.24
C SER A 149 12.04 1.61 2.21
N VAL A 150 10.94 1.09 1.65
CA VAL A 150 10.97 0.08 0.58
C VAL A 150 11.62 0.62 -0.70
N LEU A 151 11.27 1.85 -1.11
CA LEU A 151 11.88 2.51 -2.27
C LEU A 151 13.38 2.78 -2.10
N GLU A 152 13.86 2.99 -0.88
CA GLU A 152 15.28 3.17 -0.57
C GLU A 152 16.03 1.84 -0.35
N THR A 153 15.42 0.85 0.30
CA THR A 153 16.10 -0.42 0.66
C THR A 153 16.02 -1.48 -0.43
N ASP A 154 14.85 -1.70 -1.03
CA ASP A 154 14.65 -2.75 -2.04
C ASP A 154 14.93 -2.23 -3.47
N PHE A 155 14.66 -0.95 -3.72
CA PHE A 155 14.67 -0.38 -5.07
C PHE A 155 15.77 0.67 -5.32
N SER A 156 16.75 0.84 -4.41
CA SER A 156 17.95 1.64 -4.70
C SER A 156 18.99 0.85 -5.52
N SER A 157 19.17 1.30 -6.75
CA SER A 157 19.88 0.63 -7.85
C SER A 157 21.34 0.21 -7.63
N ALA A 158 22.00 0.74 -6.59
CA ALA A 158 23.41 0.46 -6.32
C ALA A 158 23.65 -1.02 -5.96
N ALA A 159 22.66 -1.66 -5.32
CA ALA A 159 22.65 -3.11 -5.09
C ALA A 159 21.90 -3.89 -6.20
N THR A 160 20.91 -3.25 -6.83
CA THR A 160 19.85 -3.95 -7.59
C THR A 160 20.29 -4.54 -8.92
N ARG A 161 21.19 -3.88 -9.67
CA ARG A 161 21.57 -4.31 -11.04
C ARG A 161 22.32 -5.66 -11.09
N THR A 162 22.80 -6.14 -9.95
CA THR A 162 23.44 -7.45 -9.77
C THR A 162 22.49 -8.55 -9.28
N ALA A 163 21.26 -8.21 -8.91
CA ALA A 163 20.33 -9.13 -8.23
C ALA A 163 19.23 -9.73 -9.14
N ALA A 164 18.95 -9.10 -10.28
CA ALA A 164 18.04 -9.67 -11.28
C ALA A 164 18.79 -10.68 -12.17
N SER A 165 18.40 -11.95 -12.11
CA SER A 165 19.02 -13.03 -12.89
C SER A 165 18.51 -13.08 -14.33
N THR A 166 17.32 -12.53 -14.58
CA THR A 166 16.69 -12.47 -15.90
C THR A 166 16.11 -11.07 -16.21
N PRO A 167 15.94 -10.71 -17.49
CA PRO A 167 15.24 -9.46 -17.86
C PRO A 167 13.83 -9.38 -17.28
N LYS A 168 13.13 -10.53 -17.12
CA LYS A 168 11.79 -10.60 -16.53
C LYS A 168 11.78 -10.24 -15.04
N GLU A 169 12.83 -10.59 -14.28
CA GLU A 169 12.96 -10.21 -12.87
C GLU A 169 13.26 -8.73 -12.71
N ALA A 170 14.18 -8.18 -13.53
CA ALA A 170 14.44 -6.74 -13.55
C ALA A 170 13.15 -5.96 -13.84
N ALA A 171 12.40 -6.43 -14.83
CA ALA A 171 11.13 -5.86 -15.25
C ALA A 171 10.03 -5.87 -14.17
N ALA A 172 9.82 -7.03 -13.52
CA ALA A 172 8.85 -7.14 -12.43
C ALA A 172 9.26 -6.25 -11.23
N ARG A 173 10.56 -6.16 -10.95
CA ARG A 173 11.10 -5.32 -9.88
C ARG A 173 10.89 -3.83 -10.14
N GLU A 174 11.08 -3.36 -11.37
CA GLU A 174 10.80 -1.95 -11.72
C GLU A 174 9.30 -1.65 -11.77
N ALA A 175 8.47 -2.56 -12.28
CA ALA A 175 7.01 -2.39 -12.23
C ALA A 175 6.51 -2.23 -10.78
N LEU A 176 7.04 -3.03 -9.84
CA LEU A 176 6.75 -2.90 -8.41
C LEU A 176 7.32 -1.60 -7.81
N ALA A 177 8.51 -1.16 -8.23
CA ALA A 177 9.10 0.11 -7.82
C ALA A 177 8.32 1.35 -8.31
N ARG A 178 7.65 1.27 -9.48
CA ARG A 178 6.66 2.27 -9.91
C ARG A 178 5.39 2.20 -9.06
N ALA A 179 4.81 1.01 -8.87
CA ALA A 179 3.60 0.84 -8.06
C ALA A 179 3.78 1.35 -6.62
N ALA A 180 4.91 1.04 -5.97
CA ALA A 180 5.25 1.56 -4.63
C ALA A 180 5.38 3.10 -4.60
N ARG A 181 5.85 3.71 -5.69
CA ARG A 181 5.94 5.18 -5.84
C ARG A 181 4.57 5.82 -6.11
N GLU A 182 3.68 5.13 -6.81
CA GLU A 182 2.30 5.59 -7.04
C GLU A 182 1.44 5.48 -5.77
N GLU A 183 1.56 4.39 -5.00
CA GLU A 183 0.96 4.29 -3.66
C GLU A 183 1.51 5.36 -2.71
N LEU A 184 2.82 5.67 -2.76
CA LEU A 184 3.42 6.73 -1.94
C LEU A 184 2.91 8.13 -2.31
N ALA A 185 2.80 8.41 -3.61
CA ALA A 185 2.19 9.65 -4.10
C ALA A 185 0.73 9.79 -3.65
N THR A 186 -0.01 8.69 -3.70
CA THR A 186 -1.42 8.58 -3.27
C THR A 186 -1.56 8.75 -1.76
N ALA A 187 -0.67 8.14 -0.97
CA ALA A 187 -0.61 8.33 0.48
C ALA A 187 -0.35 9.79 0.87
N TYR A 188 0.55 10.49 0.17
CA TYR A 188 0.75 11.92 0.38
C TYR A 188 -0.47 12.76 -0.05
N TYR A 189 -1.18 12.39 -1.12
CA TYR A 189 -2.44 13.06 -1.49
C TYR A 189 -3.53 12.86 -0.41
N TYR A 190 -3.76 11.64 0.06
CA TYR A 190 -4.70 11.35 1.16
C TYR A 190 -4.31 12.10 2.44
N GLY A 191 -3.02 12.08 2.80
CA GLY A 191 -2.50 12.80 3.95
C GLY A 191 -2.77 14.31 3.87
N ALA A 192 -2.45 14.94 2.73
CA ALA A 192 -2.72 16.36 2.52
C ALA A 192 -4.23 16.68 2.56
N ARG A 193 -5.09 15.84 1.97
CA ARG A 193 -6.56 16.03 1.97
C ARG A 193 -7.14 15.93 3.38
N LEU A 194 -6.76 14.88 4.12
CA LEU A 194 -7.26 14.64 5.48
C LEU A 194 -6.72 15.67 6.48
N MET A 195 -5.46 16.10 6.35
CA MET A 195 -4.93 17.23 7.12
C MET A 195 -5.71 18.53 6.86
N ARG A 196 -6.14 18.79 5.61
CA ARG A 196 -6.94 19.97 5.26
C ARG A 196 -8.36 19.87 5.85
N LEU A 197 -9.00 18.70 5.79
CA LEU A 197 -10.30 18.42 6.42
C LEU A 197 -10.24 18.46 7.96
N ALA A 198 -9.09 18.13 8.56
CA ALA A 198 -8.80 18.27 9.99
C ALA A 198 -8.32 19.68 10.40
N GLY A 199 -8.46 20.69 9.51
CA GLY A 199 -8.15 22.09 9.82
C GLY A 199 -6.67 22.41 10.07
N LYS A 200 -5.74 21.57 9.62
CA LYS A 200 -4.29 21.78 9.85
C LYS A 200 -3.78 23.06 9.15
N PRO A 201 -2.72 23.71 9.68
CA PRO A 201 -2.14 24.90 9.08
C PRO A 201 -1.73 24.70 7.61
N SER A 202 -1.96 25.72 6.78
CA SER A 202 -1.71 25.63 5.33
C SER A 202 -0.23 25.62 4.90
N GLU A 203 0.69 25.67 5.86
CA GLU A 203 2.11 25.31 5.68
C GLU A 203 2.26 23.78 5.65
N GLU A 204 1.65 23.10 6.61
CA GLU A 204 1.87 21.67 6.87
C GLU A 204 1.28 20.76 5.79
N TRP A 205 0.00 20.95 5.43
CA TRP A 205 -0.57 20.14 4.34
C TRP A 205 -0.01 20.53 2.97
N ARG A 206 0.57 21.73 2.80
CA ARG A 206 1.28 22.10 1.57
C ARG A 206 2.60 21.36 1.43
N GLU A 207 3.40 21.20 2.48
CA GLU A 207 4.60 20.35 2.42
C GLU A 207 4.24 18.93 1.95
N VAL A 208 3.18 18.33 2.51
CA VAL A 208 2.72 16.97 2.15
C VAL A 208 2.21 16.91 0.69
N SER A 209 1.39 17.88 0.24
CA SER A 209 0.94 17.96 -1.17
C SER A 209 2.08 18.17 -2.17
N ALA A 210 3.17 18.84 -1.75
CA ALA A 210 4.34 19.04 -2.59
C ALA A 210 5.11 17.72 -2.82
N LEU A 211 5.10 16.79 -1.85
CA LEU A 211 5.65 15.44 -2.03
C LEU A 211 4.80 14.64 -3.03
N ALA A 212 3.47 14.63 -2.88
CA ALA A 212 2.55 13.95 -3.81
C ALA A 212 2.82 14.36 -5.28
N ARG A 213 2.90 15.67 -5.56
CA ARG A 213 3.21 16.20 -6.91
C ARG A 213 4.61 15.81 -7.39
N GLN A 214 5.62 15.79 -6.52
CA GLN A 214 6.97 15.37 -6.92
C GLN A 214 6.99 13.91 -7.37
N HIS A 215 6.27 13.03 -6.67
CA HIS A 215 6.16 11.63 -7.06
C HIS A 215 5.33 11.43 -8.33
N PHE A 216 4.16 12.08 -8.48
CA PHE A 216 3.35 11.96 -9.69
C PHE A 216 4.03 12.56 -10.94
N ARG A 217 4.73 13.70 -10.82
CA ARG A 217 5.54 14.24 -11.95
C ARG A 217 6.67 13.30 -12.35
N ALA A 218 7.41 12.75 -11.38
CA ALA A 218 8.46 11.79 -11.67
C ALA A 218 7.93 10.50 -12.34
N LEU A 219 6.68 10.09 -12.04
CA LEU A 219 6.02 8.98 -12.72
C LEU A 219 5.58 9.35 -14.15
N ALA A 220 5.01 10.55 -14.36
CA ALA A 220 4.68 11.04 -15.71
C ALA A 220 5.93 11.18 -16.60
N GLU A 221 7.02 11.73 -16.07
CA GLU A 221 8.32 11.82 -16.75
C GLU A 221 8.87 10.43 -17.13
N GLN A 222 8.72 9.44 -16.24
CA GLN A 222 9.15 8.04 -16.49
C GLN A 222 8.28 7.33 -17.53
N ALA A 223 6.96 7.60 -17.56
CA ALA A 223 6.04 7.03 -18.54
C ALA A 223 6.25 7.64 -19.94
N ASN A 224 6.39 8.97 -20.03
CA ASN A 224 6.73 9.68 -21.25
C ASN A 224 8.09 9.20 -21.83
N ALA A 225 9.10 8.99 -20.98
CA ALA A 225 10.40 8.44 -21.40
C ALA A 225 10.35 6.94 -21.78
N GLY A 226 9.24 6.25 -21.53
CA GLY A 226 9.02 4.84 -21.85
C GLY A 226 8.03 4.57 -22.99
N GLU A 227 7.63 5.61 -23.74
CA GLU A 227 6.60 5.54 -24.81
C GLU A 227 5.26 4.96 -24.30
N ALA A 228 4.86 5.35 -23.08
CA ALA A 228 3.66 4.89 -22.39
C ALA A 228 2.67 6.05 -22.14
N ASP A 229 2.18 6.68 -23.21
CA ASP A 229 1.36 7.90 -23.21
C ASP A 229 0.12 7.81 -22.29
N ASP A 230 -0.57 6.67 -22.24
CA ASP A 230 -1.74 6.46 -21.36
C ASP A 230 -1.37 6.49 -19.86
N ASP A 231 -0.19 5.97 -19.49
CA ASP A 231 0.34 6.02 -18.13
C ASP A 231 0.78 7.45 -17.79
N ALA A 232 1.44 8.15 -18.72
CA ALA A 232 1.83 9.54 -18.55
C ALA A 232 0.60 10.44 -18.30
N ALA A 233 -0.42 10.33 -19.14
CA ALA A 233 -1.66 11.08 -19.01
C ALA A 233 -2.42 10.79 -17.69
N ARG A 234 -2.37 9.54 -17.17
CA ARG A 234 -2.91 9.23 -15.83
C ARG A 234 -2.12 9.95 -14.74
N HIS A 235 -0.80 9.89 -14.78
CA HIS A 235 0.04 10.54 -13.77
C HIS A 235 -0.06 12.07 -13.84
N GLU A 236 -0.26 12.65 -15.02
CA GLU A 236 -0.55 14.08 -15.20
C GLU A 236 -1.90 14.48 -14.59
N ARG A 237 -2.98 13.71 -14.84
CA ARG A 237 -4.27 13.90 -14.12
C ARG A 237 -4.10 13.81 -12.61
N ASN A 238 -3.27 12.90 -12.11
CA ASN A 238 -2.97 12.82 -10.67
C ASN A 238 -2.23 14.07 -10.15
N VAL A 239 -1.35 14.72 -10.95
CA VAL A 239 -0.78 16.04 -10.60
C VAL A 239 -1.85 17.12 -10.54
N GLU A 240 -2.79 17.14 -11.50
CA GLU A 240 -3.93 18.06 -11.51
C GLU A 240 -4.83 17.87 -10.28
N LEU A 241 -5.11 16.62 -9.86
CA LEU A 241 -5.86 16.33 -8.63
C LEU A 241 -5.21 16.95 -7.38
N VAL A 242 -3.87 16.95 -7.26
CA VAL A 242 -3.20 17.63 -6.14
C VAL A 242 -3.28 19.16 -6.27
N LEU A 243 -3.14 19.71 -7.48
CA LEU A 243 -3.27 21.15 -7.71
C LEU A 243 -4.68 21.66 -7.43
N ASN A 244 -5.70 20.90 -7.82
CA ASN A 244 -7.10 21.16 -7.50
C ASN A 244 -7.32 21.09 -5.98
N LEU A 245 -6.83 20.04 -5.31
CA LEU A 245 -6.86 19.95 -3.85
C LEU A 245 -6.20 21.16 -3.17
N GLU A 246 -5.10 21.69 -3.71
CA GLU A 246 -4.42 22.87 -3.16
C GLU A 246 -5.25 24.16 -3.33
N GLN A 247 -5.96 24.31 -4.46
CA GLN A 247 -6.71 25.51 -4.82
C GLN A 247 -8.14 25.55 -4.26
N SER A 248 -8.83 24.40 -4.14
CA SER A 248 -10.23 24.30 -3.70
C SER A 248 -10.50 24.96 -2.34
N SER A 249 -11.70 25.51 -2.13
CA SER A 249 -12.08 25.98 -0.79
C SER A 249 -12.26 24.81 0.20
N LEU A 250 -12.34 25.08 1.51
CA LEU A 250 -12.63 24.03 2.49
C LEU A 250 -14.09 23.54 2.36
N ASP A 251 -15.03 24.45 2.11
CA ASP A 251 -16.45 24.13 1.88
C ASP A 251 -16.63 23.29 0.61
N GLU A 252 -15.89 23.63 -0.45
CA GLU A 252 -15.82 22.86 -1.68
C GLU A 252 -15.27 21.45 -1.41
N LEU A 253 -14.25 21.31 -0.57
CA LEU A 253 -13.67 20.00 -0.22
C LEU A 253 -14.60 19.12 0.64
N TYR A 254 -15.51 19.71 1.43
CA TYR A 254 -16.57 19.00 2.15
C TYR A 254 -17.77 18.62 1.27
N GLY A 255 -18.08 19.44 0.24
CA GLY A 255 -19.12 19.14 -0.74
C GLY A 255 -18.73 18.09 -1.79
N LYS A 256 -17.45 17.69 -1.83
CA LYS A 256 -16.88 16.79 -2.83
C LYS A 256 -16.52 15.43 -2.25
N PRO A 257 -16.86 14.30 -2.91
CA PRO A 257 -16.40 12.98 -2.49
C PRO A 257 -14.88 12.88 -2.34
N SER A 258 -14.42 12.07 -1.39
CA SER A 258 -13.06 11.54 -1.35
C SER A 258 -12.87 10.48 -2.46
N PRO A 259 -11.63 10.12 -2.82
CA PRO A 259 -11.40 8.92 -3.60
C PRO A 259 -11.80 7.67 -2.81
N ARG A 260 -12.32 6.65 -3.50
CA ARG A 260 -12.82 5.38 -2.95
C ARG A 260 -11.89 4.73 -1.92
N ASP A 261 -10.59 4.73 -2.20
CA ASP A 261 -9.54 4.10 -1.39
C ASP A 261 -8.96 5.04 -0.29
N CYS A 262 -9.50 6.24 -0.12
CA CYS A 262 -9.10 7.15 0.94
C CYS A 262 -9.57 6.62 2.31
N PRO A 263 -8.70 6.55 3.33
CA PRO A 263 -9.13 6.29 4.71
C PRO A 263 -9.93 7.48 5.26
N GLY A 264 -10.72 7.22 6.29
CA GLY A 264 -11.39 8.26 7.08
C GLY A 264 -10.49 8.86 8.18
N GLY A 265 -11.10 9.67 9.05
CA GLY A 265 -10.44 10.18 10.26
C GLY A 265 -9.44 11.32 10.05
N GLN A 266 -8.54 11.52 11.02
CA GLN A 266 -7.66 12.69 11.10
C GLN A 266 -6.27 12.52 10.47
N CYS A 267 -6.02 11.38 9.80
CA CYS A 267 -4.73 11.00 9.21
C CYS A 267 -3.55 10.96 10.21
N ASN A 268 -3.32 9.79 10.81
CA ASN A 268 -2.26 9.62 11.79
C ASN A 268 -0.87 9.65 11.11
N GLY A 269 0.12 10.18 11.85
CA GLY A 269 1.54 10.19 11.45
C GLY A 269 1.96 11.23 10.40
N MET A 270 1.03 11.95 9.75
CA MET A 270 1.38 13.04 8.82
C MET A 270 1.59 14.38 9.53
N GLY A 271 2.46 15.23 8.96
CA GLY A 271 2.78 16.57 9.48
C GLY A 271 4.29 16.76 9.69
N LYS A 272 4.65 17.59 10.69
CA LYS A 272 6.05 17.98 10.94
C LYS A 272 6.91 16.81 11.46
N ARG A 273 7.47 16.03 10.52
CA ARG A 273 8.42 14.92 10.78
C ARG A 273 9.54 15.35 11.75
N PRO A 274 9.72 14.67 12.91
CA PRO A 274 10.75 15.00 13.88
C PRO A 274 12.14 14.48 13.45
N GLY A 275 12.65 14.91 12.28
CA GLY A 275 13.82 14.27 11.67
C GLY A 275 14.64 15.05 10.62
N LYS A 276 14.31 16.29 10.23
CA LYS A 276 15.09 17.05 9.22
C LYS A 276 16.48 17.51 9.75
N LYS A 277 17.45 16.59 9.81
CA LYS A 277 18.90 16.85 9.67
C LYS A 277 19.40 16.21 8.36
N PRO A 278 20.30 16.85 7.58
CA PRO A 278 20.61 16.42 6.20
C PRO A 278 21.64 15.28 6.11
N GLY A 279 21.40 14.28 5.23
CA GLY A 279 22.23 13.06 5.16
C GLY A 279 22.20 12.22 3.86
N LYS A 280 22.59 12.81 2.71
CA LYS A 280 23.16 12.17 1.48
C LYS A 280 22.56 10.85 0.87
N ARG A 281 21.93 11.01 -0.31
CA ARG A 281 21.75 10.06 -1.47
C ARG A 281 23.11 9.54 -2.04
N PRO A 282 23.22 8.49 -2.93
CA PRO A 282 22.40 8.11 -4.13
C PRO A 282 22.25 6.58 -4.45
N GLY A 283 21.70 6.05 -5.57
CA GLY A 283 20.89 6.58 -6.71
C GLY A 283 20.99 5.81 -8.08
N ASN A 284 19.88 5.78 -8.86
CA ASN A 284 19.67 5.51 -10.32
C ASN A 284 19.71 4.08 -10.97
N GLY A 285 18.54 3.61 -11.46
CA GLY A 285 18.34 2.79 -12.70
C GLY A 285 18.23 1.24 -12.64
N GLU A 286 17.41 0.54 -13.45
CA GLU A 286 16.54 0.95 -14.59
C GLU A 286 15.33 -0.05 -14.82
N GLN A 287 14.85 -0.31 -16.08
CA GLN A 287 13.54 -0.97 -16.46
C GLN A 287 13.73 -2.28 -17.34
N PRO A 288 12.78 -2.95 -18.09
CA PRO A 288 11.31 -2.77 -18.36
C PRO A 288 10.34 -4.03 -18.44
N SER A 289 9.05 -3.92 -18.00
CA SER A 289 7.82 -4.67 -18.49
C SER A 289 7.50 -6.15 -18.08
N LYS A 290 6.29 -6.60 -17.62
CA LYS A 290 4.90 -6.04 -17.61
C LYS A 290 3.95 -6.87 -16.70
N GLY A 291 2.91 -6.21 -16.14
CA GLY A 291 1.64 -6.83 -15.67
C GLY A 291 1.60 -7.30 -14.19
N ALA A 292 0.56 -7.02 -13.40
CA ALA A 292 -0.61 -6.17 -13.60
C ALA A 292 -1.04 -5.49 -12.27
N GLY A 293 -1.23 -4.17 -12.28
CA GLY A 293 -1.73 -3.39 -11.13
C GLY A 293 -3.22 -3.04 -11.26
N MET A 294 -3.77 -2.31 -10.29
CA MET A 294 -5.11 -1.71 -10.43
C MET A 294 -5.09 -0.63 -11.51
N GLY A 295 -5.57 -0.98 -12.71
CA GLY A 295 -5.77 -0.04 -13.81
C GLY A 295 -7.01 0.83 -13.58
N GLY A 296 -6.82 2.02 -13.02
CA GLY A 296 -7.83 3.05 -12.89
C GLY A 296 -7.20 4.40 -12.55
N ASP A 297 -7.89 5.49 -12.86
CA ASP A 297 -7.58 6.78 -12.24
C ASP A 297 -7.81 6.70 -10.72
N ILE A 298 -7.19 7.60 -9.95
CA ILE A 298 -7.69 7.89 -8.59
C ILE A 298 -9.13 8.38 -8.78
N GLY A 299 -10.09 7.52 -8.43
CA GLY A 299 -11.44 7.56 -9.00
C GLY A 299 -12.13 8.93 -8.92
N THR A 300 -12.92 9.26 -9.94
CA THR A 300 -13.47 10.61 -10.22
C THR A 300 -14.53 11.11 -9.23
N GLY A 301 -14.20 11.14 -7.95
CA GLY A 301 -14.77 12.07 -6.98
C GLY A 301 -14.19 13.47 -7.22
N TRP A 302 -14.82 14.20 -8.15
CA TRP A 302 -14.48 15.57 -8.55
C TRP A 302 -14.67 16.60 -7.44
#